data_AF-A0A7Z8VTQ1-F1
#
_entry.id   AF-A0A7Z8VTQ1-F1
#
_cell.length_a   1.000
_cell.length_b   1.000
_cell.length_c   1.000
_cell.angle_alpha   90.00
_cell.angle_beta   90.00
_cell.angle_gamma   90.00
#
_symmetry.space_group_name_H-M   'P 1'
#
loop_
_entity.id
_entity.type
_entity.pdbx_description
1 polymer ?
#
loop_
_entity_poly.entity_id
_entity_poly.type
_entity_poly.pdbx_seq_one_letter_code
_entity_poly.pdbx_strand_id
1 'polypeptide(L)'
;HRYHYLVYKTLPGAQMRYFVTAGDQLVALLGFGASAWQCAPRDNYIGWSHEQRKQNLHLIINNARFLILPWVQSKNLASKILASASRKVPDDWQLRYGYRPVLMETFVEKERFTGTCYKAANWLYMGETKGRGKLGPAGKQSVPIKGLWLYPLTRGFRQTLGADL
;
A
#
# COMPACT_ATOMS: atom_id res chain seq x y z
N HIS A 1 18.06 -3.36 5.58
CA HIS A 1 18.32 -4.82 5.71
C HIS A 1 18.03 -5.32 7.12
N ARG A 2 18.50 -4.63 8.17
CA ARG A 2 18.41 -5.05 9.57
C ARG A 2 17.06 -4.88 10.28
N TYR A 3 16.18 -3.98 9.82
CA TYR A 3 15.06 -3.50 10.65
C TYR A 3 13.65 -3.71 10.08
N HIS A 4 13.50 -4.01 8.79
CA HIS A 4 12.17 -4.25 8.20
C HIS A 4 11.85 -5.75 8.19
N TYR A 5 10.69 -6.14 8.74
CA TYR A 5 10.30 -7.54 8.93
C TYR A 5 10.25 -8.40 7.65
N LEU A 6 9.92 -7.80 6.51
CA LEU A 6 9.95 -8.48 5.20
C LEU A 6 11.35 -8.73 4.62
N VAL A 7 12.40 -8.35 5.35
CA VAL A 7 13.82 -8.38 4.92
C VAL A 7 14.01 -7.58 3.61
N TYR A 8 15.25 -7.42 3.17
CA TYR A 8 15.51 -6.77 1.89
C TYR A 8 15.00 -7.62 0.74
N LYS A 9 14.15 -7.01 -0.08
CA LYS A 9 13.71 -7.50 -1.38
C LYS A 9 13.63 -6.29 -2.29
N THR A 10 14.07 -6.42 -3.53
CA THR A 10 13.90 -5.37 -4.54
C THR A 10 12.40 -5.19 -4.81
N LEU A 11 11.98 -3.94 -5.01
CA LEU A 11 10.64 -3.66 -5.52
C LEU A 11 10.74 -3.70 -7.05
N PRO A 12 10.03 -4.62 -7.73
CA PRO A 12 10.05 -4.70 -9.19
C PRO A 12 9.15 -3.61 -9.81
N GLY A 13 9.48 -3.21 -11.03
CA GLY A 13 8.67 -2.25 -11.81
C GLY A 13 8.71 -0.83 -11.26
N ALA A 14 7.63 -0.07 -11.54
CA ALA A 14 7.46 1.30 -11.07
C ALA A 14 7.46 1.36 -9.53
N GLN A 15 8.31 2.22 -8.99
CA GLN A 15 8.52 2.37 -7.56
C GLN A 15 8.96 3.78 -7.14
N MET A 16 8.70 4.10 -5.87
CA MET A 16 9.20 5.30 -5.20
C MET A 16 9.67 4.96 -3.80
N ARG A 17 10.73 5.65 -3.35
CA ARG A 17 11.30 5.49 -2.01
C ARG A 17 11.49 6.85 -1.38
N TYR A 18 11.17 6.94 -0.10
CA TYR A 18 11.25 8.18 0.66
C TYR A 18 12.05 7.97 1.93
N PHE A 19 12.96 8.90 2.17
CA PHE A 19 13.50 9.17 3.49
C PHE A 19 12.62 10.21 4.16
N VAL A 20 12.21 9.94 5.40
CA VAL A 20 11.47 10.91 6.22
C VAL A 20 12.41 11.42 7.28
N THR A 21 12.64 12.72 7.31
CA THR A 21 13.50 13.38 8.29
C THR A 21 12.70 14.28 9.23
N ALA A 22 13.22 14.48 10.44
CA ALA A 22 12.80 15.50 11.38
C ALA A 22 14.03 16.38 11.67
N GLY A 23 14.11 17.56 11.03
CA GLY A 23 15.38 18.26 10.87
C GLY A 23 16.38 17.39 10.11
N ASP A 24 17.59 17.26 10.66
CA ASP A 24 18.65 16.42 10.08
C ASP A 24 18.54 14.94 10.45
N GLN A 25 17.64 14.59 11.38
CA GLN A 25 17.49 13.21 11.83
C GLN A 25 16.62 12.42 10.87
N LEU A 26 17.16 11.32 10.32
CA LEU A 26 16.35 10.32 9.63
C LEU A 26 15.47 9.57 10.64
N VAL A 27 14.15 9.54 10.41
CA VAL A 27 13.19 8.94 11.34
C VAL A 27 12.41 7.76 10.76
N ALA A 28 12.15 7.76 9.46
CA ALA A 28 11.39 6.69 8.82
C ALA A 28 11.73 6.54 7.33
N LEU A 29 11.26 5.41 6.78
CA LEU A 29 11.44 5.00 5.40
C LEU A 29 10.10 4.52 4.84
N LEU A 30 9.78 4.95 3.63
CA LEU A 30 8.64 4.46 2.87
C LEU A 30 9.10 3.91 1.52
N GLY A 31 8.43 2.86 1.07
CA GLY A 31 8.54 2.35 -0.29
C GLY A 31 7.17 2.13 -0.88
N PHE A 32 6.95 2.69 -2.07
CA PHE A 32 5.77 2.50 -2.88
C PHE A 32 6.15 1.73 -4.15
N GLY A 33 5.26 0.87 -4.61
CA GLY A 33 5.44 0.08 -5.81
C GLY A 33 4.12 -0.19 -6.52
N ALA A 34 4.18 -0.99 -7.59
CA ALA A 34 2.97 -1.47 -8.26
C ALA A 34 2.04 -2.23 -7.31
N SER A 35 0.74 -2.13 -7.57
CA SER A 35 -0.31 -2.87 -6.85
C SER A 35 -0.22 -4.39 -7.07
N ALA A 36 -0.85 -5.14 -6.16
CA ALA A 36 -1.01 -6.58 -6.27
C ALA A 36 -1.89 -6.91 -7.49
N TRP A 37 -1.44 -7.87 -8.31
CA TRP A 37 -2.14 -8.28 -9.52
C TRP A 37 -3.60 -8.68 -9.28
N GLN A 38 -3.85 -9.48 -8.25
CA GLN A 38 -5.18 -9.92 -7.85
C GLN A 38 -5.38 -9.68 -6.36
N CYS A 39 -6.50 -9.06 -6.01
CA CYS A 39 -6.87 -8.84 -4.64
C CYS A 39 -8.40 -8.76 -4.54
N ALA A 40 -9.03 -9.90 -4.29
CA ALA A 40 -10.50 -10.00 -4.29
C ALA A 40 -11.19 -8.94 -3.41
N PRO A 41 -10.73 -8.64 -2.17
CA PRO A 41 -11.41 -7.64 -1.37
C PRO A 41 -11.33 -6.22 -1.96
N ARG A 42 -10.20 -5.84 -2.58
CA ARG A 42 -10.08 -4.57 -3.31
C ARG A 42 -10.95 -4.57 -4.56
N ASP A 43 -10.84 -5.61 -5.37
CA ASP A 43 -11.54 -5.70 -6.66
C ASP A 43 -13.07 -5.65 -6.43
N ASN A 44 -13.58 -6.34 -5.41
CA ASN A 44 -14.99 -6.29 -4.99
C ASN A 44 -15.38 -4.92 -4.44
N TYR A 45 -14.52 -4.28 -3.65
CA TYR A 45 -14.79 -2.94 -3.12
C TYR A 45 -14.85 -1.88 -4.21
N ILE A 46 -14.02 -1.99 -5.24
CA ILE A 46 -14.07 -1.09 -6.40
C ILE A 46 -15.29 -1.41 -7.27
N GLY A 47 -15.68 -2.68 -7.39
CA GLY A 47 -16.74 -3.14 -8.29
C GLY A 47 -16.20 -3.62 -9.65
N TRP A 48 -14.98 -4.16 -9.67
CA TRP A 48 -14.29 -4.50 -10.91
C TRP A 48 -14.63 -5.89 -11.47
N SER A 49 -14.82 -5.95 -12.78
CA SER A 49 -14.59 -7.13 -13.61
C SER A 49 -13.09 -7.39 -13.83
N HIS A 50 -12.76 -8.56 -14.39
CA HIS A 50 -11.38 -8.92 -14.73
C HIS A 50 -10.74 -7.91 -15.71
N GLU A 51 -11.48 -7.50 -16.74
CA GLU A 51 -10.98 -6.60 -17.78
C GLU A 51 -10.80 -5.17 -17.26
N GLN A 52 -11.77 -4.64 -16.51
CA GLN A 52 -11.64 -3.33 -15.85
C GLN A 52 -10.40 -3.28 -14.95
N ARG A 53 -10.16 -4.34 -14.15
CA ARG A 53 -8.94 -4.44 -13.35
C ARG A 53 -7.70 -4.40 -14.25
N LYS A 54 -7.62 -5.24 -15.27
CA LYS A 54 -6.44 -5.33 -16.14
C LYS A 54 -6.08 -3.98 -16.76
N GLN A 55 -7.08 -3.20 -17.17
CA GLN A 55 -6.91 -1.87 -17.75
C GLN A 55 -6.47 -0.83 -16.70
N ASN A 56 -7.07 -0.85 -15.50
CA ASN A 56 -6.97 0.26 -14.55
C ASN A 56 -6.03 0.01 -13.36
N LEU A 57 -5.51 -1.21 -13.20
CA LEU A 57 -4.67 -1.61 -12.06
C LEU A 57 -3.42 -0.72 -11.87
N HIS A 58 -2.87 -0.19 -12.96
CA HIS A 58 -1.69 0.67 -12.96
C HIS A 58 -1.92 1.97 -12.17
N LEU A 59 -3.17 2.43 -12.02
CA LEU A 59 -3.56 3.61 -11.24
C LEU A 59 -3.62 3.36 -9.73
N ILE A 60 -3.31 2.14 -9.29
CA ILE A 60 -3.23 1.75 -7.87
C ILE A 60 -1.77 1.49 -7.51
N ILE A 61 -1.31 2.07 -6.40
CA ILE A 61 0.03 1.84 -5.86
C ILE A 61 -0.01 1.17 -4.50
N ASN A 62 1.00 0.36 -4.21
CA ASN A 62 1.13 -0.36 -2.95
C ASN A 62 2.17 0.31 -2.06
N ASN A 63 1.80 0.66 -0.82
CA ASN A 63 2.77 0.99 0.23
C ASN A 63 3.49 -0.28 0.72
N ALA A 64 4.40 -0.78 -0.11
CA ALA A 64 5.08 -2.06 0.05
C ALA A 64 6.10 -2.09 1.21
N ARG A 65 6.56 -0.92 1.66
CA ARG A 65 7.49 -0.77 2.79
C ARG A 65 7.09 0.44 3.63
N PHE A 66 7.00 0.24 4.94
CA PHE A 66 6.89 1.32 5.89
C PHE A 66 7.65 0.94 7.17
N LEU A 67 8.63 1.75 7.54
CA LEU A 67 9.50 1.53 8.69
C LEU A 67 9.73 2.84 9.41
N ILE A 68 9.31 2.92 10.67
CA ILE A 68 9.87 3.89 11.62
C ILE A 68 11.13 3.25 12.20
N LEU A 69 12.23 4.00 12.27
CA LEU A 69 13.50 3.45 12.75
C LEU A 69 13.38 3.06 14.23
N PRO A 70 13.96 1.93 14.68
CA PRO A 70 13.69 1.36 16.00
C PRO A 70 14.02 2.26 17.19
N TRP A 71 14.95 3.20 17.02
CA TRP A 71 15.34 4.18 18.03
C TRP A 71 14.43 5.41 18.08
N VAL A 72 13.47 5.53 17.15
CA VAL A 72 12.51 6.62 17.12
C VAL A 72 11.25 6.22 17.88
N GLN A 73 10.98 6.91 18.98
CA GLN A 73 9.76 6.75 19.76
C GLN A 73 8.95 8.04 19.70
N SER A 74 7.78 8.00 19.07
CA SER A 74 6.92 9.16 18.95
C SER A 74 5.47 8.75 18.74
N LYS A 75 4.57 9.30 19.58
CA LYS A 75 3.14 9.06 19.46
C LYS A 75 2.63 9.65 18.14
N ASN A 76 1.78 8.90 17.44
CA ASN A 76 1.11 9.32 16.20
C ASN A 76 2.04 9.66 15.01
N LEU A 77 3.35 9.43 15.13
CA LEU A 77 4.30 9.68 14.05
C LEU A 77 3.95 8.87 12.80
N ALA A 78 3.58 7.59 12.99
CA ALA A 78 3.26 6.71 11.88
C ALA A 78 2.10 7.22 11.03
N SER A 79 0.98 7.60 11.66
CA SER A 79 -0.20 8.11 10.95
C SER A 79 0.08 9.48 10.33
N LYS A 80 0.83 10.35 11.01
CA LYS A 80 1.26 11.64 10.45
C LYS A 80 2.10 11.48 9.19
N ILE A 81 3.04 10.53 9.19
CA ILE A 81 3.86 10.21 8.01
C ILE A 81 3.00 9.69 6.87
N LEU A 82 2.10 8.74 7.15
CA LEU A 82 1.20 8.19 6.12
C LEU A 82 0.31 9.26 5.49
N ALA A 83 -0.24 10.18 6.28
CA ALA A 83 -1.04 11.31 5.80
C ALA A 83 -0.22 12.35 5.00
N SER A 84 1.07 12.52 5.34
CA SER A 84 1.97 13.34 4.54
C SER A 84 2.28 12.68 3.19
N ALA A 85 2.61 11.38 3.23
CA ALA A 85 2.93 10.61 2.05
C ALA A 85 1.75 10.52 1.07
N SER A 86 0.52 10.33 1.56
CA SER A 86 -0.68 10.26 0.70
C SER A 86 -0.92 11.53 -0.11
N ARG A 87 -0.47 12.70 0.37
CA ARG A 87 -0.55 13.97 -0.37
C ARG A 87 0.56 14.14 -1.39
N LYS A 88 1.77 13.64 -1.09
CA LYS A 88 2.96 13.87 -1.91
C LYS A 88 3.16 12.84 -3.02
N VAL A 89 2.94 11.57 -2.71
CA VAL A 89 3.22 10.46 -3.63
C VAL A 89 2.51 10.59 -4.98
N PRO A 90 1.24 11.00 -5.08
CA PRO A 90 0.57 11.08 -6.37
C PRO A 90 1.22 12.07 -7.35
N ASP A 91 1.67 13.23 -6.85
CA ASP A 91 2.36 14.25 -7.65
C ASP A 91 3.72 13.75 -8.12
N ASP A 92 4.52 13.20 -7.20
CA ASP A 92 5.82 12.64 -7.54
C ASP A 92 5.67 11.51 -8.56
N TRP A 93 4.67 10.62 -8.37
CA TRP A 93 4.42 9.49 -9.26
C TRP A 93 4.08 9.95 -10.68
N GLN A 94 3.22 10.97 -10.80
CA GLN A 94 2.89 11.58 -12.08
C GLN A 94 4.13 12.20 -12.74
N LEU A 95 4.96 12.93 -11.98
CA LEU A 95 6.18 13.52 -12.51
C LEU A 95 7.15 12.46 -13.04
N ARG A 96 7.27 11.32 -12.35
CA ARG A 96 8.22 10.26 -12.74
C ARG A 96 7.70 9.35 -13.85
N TYR A 97 6.42 8.98 -13.81
CA TYR A 97 5.87 7.90 -14.64
C TYR A 97 4.80 8.38 -15.63
N GLY A 98 4.44 9.65 -15.63
CA GLY A 98 3.49 10.24 -16.59
C GLY A 98 2.02 9.97 -16.29
N TYR A 99 1.69 9.33 -15.16
CA TYR A 99 0.32 9.08 -14.74
C TYR A 99 0.15 9.23 -13.23
N ARG A 100 -1.06 9.60 -12.81
CA ARG A 100 -1.37 9.87 -11.41
C ARG A 100 -2.14 8.71 -10.77
N PRO A 101 -1.64 8.09 -9.69
CA PRO A 101 -2.40 7.08 -8.97
C PRO A 101 -3.59 7.68 -8.24
N VAL A 102 -4.68 6.91 -8.14
CA VAL A 102 -5.95 7.35 -7.54
C VAL A 102 -6.33 6.57 -6.28
N LEU A 103 -5.63 5.47 -6.01
CA LEU A 103 -5.84 4.63 -4.83
C LEU A 103 -4.50 4.08 -4.35
N MET A 104 -4.31 4.03 -3.03
CA MET A 104 -3.23 3.25 -2.42
C MET A 104 -3.77 2.00 -1.76
N GLU A 105 -2.95 0.96 -1.75
CA GLU A 105 -3.18 -0.25 -0.97
C GLU A 105 -1.98 -0.58 -0.08
N THR A 106 -2.21 -1.35 0.98
CA THR A 106 -1.15 -1.99 1.76
C THR A 106 -1.66 -3.30 2.34
N PHE A 107 -0.72 -4.17 2.70
CA PHE A 107 -1.00 -5.48 3.29
C PHE A 107 -0.27 -5.64 4.60
N VAL A 108 -1.02 -5.70 5.69
CA VAL A 108 -0.50 -5.79 7.06
C VAL A 108 -0.59 -7.24 7.55
N GLU A 109 0.54 -7.85 7.88
CA GLU A 109 0.58 -9.20 8.44
C GLU A 109 -0.07 -9.25 9.83
N LYS A 110 -1.20 -9.94 9.93
CA LYS A 110 -2.09 -9.92 11.10
C LYS A 110 -1.44 -10.43 12.39
N GLU A 111 -0.66 -11.49 12.29
CA GLU A 111 0.00 -12.11 13.45
C GLU A 111 1.10 -11.22 14.04
N ARG A 112 1.61 -10.24 13.26
CA ARG A 112 2.67 -9.34 13.70
C ARG A 112 2.16 -7.96 14.06
N PHE A 113 1.15 -7.47 13.35
CA PHE A 113 0.72 -6.08 13.43
C PHE A 113 -0.80 -5.96 13.36
N THR A 114 -1.34 -5.06 14.18
CA THR A 114 -2.78 -4.73 14.20
C THR A 114 -3.19 -3.75 13.09
N GLY A 115 -2.24 -3.05 12.48
CA GLY A 115 -2.51 -2.01 11.47
C GLY A 115 -3.05 -0.69 12.04
N THR A 116 -2.92 -0.44 13.34
CA THR A 116 -3.48 0.75 14.02
C THR A 116 -3.08 2.07 13.36
N CYS A 117 -1.84 2.20 12.87
CA CYS A 117 -1.39 3.44 12.21
C CYS A 117 -2.12 3.73 10.90
N TYR A 118 -2.49 2.70 10.13
CA TYR A 118 -3.28 2.84 8.92
C TYR A 118 -4.70 3.27 9.26
N LYS A 119 -5.33 2.64 10.25
CA LYS A 119 -6.65 3.06 10.77
C LYS A 119 -6.63 4.53 11.22
N ALA A 120 -5.64 4.91 12.02
CA ALA A 120 -5.48 6.28 12.52
C ALA A 120 -5.19 7.31 11.41
N ALA A 121 -4.68 6.86 10.26
CA ALA A 121 -4.48 7.68 9.07
C ALA A 121 -5.69 7.65 8.12
N ASN A 122 -6.86 7.17 8.56
CA ASN A 122 -8.10 7.06 7.80
C ASN A 122 -8.02 6.11 6.59
N TRP A 123 -7.14 5.10 6.64
CA TRP A 123 -7.20 4.01 5.68
C TRP A 123 -8.40 3.12 5.98
N LEU A 124 -9.03 2.62 4.92
CA LEU A 124 -10.21 1.79 4.98
C LEU A 124 -9.80 0.31 5.02
N TYR A 125 -10.26 -0.41 6.03
CA TYR A 125 -10.03 -1.86 6.11
C TYR A 125 -10.99 -2.61 5.18
N MET A 126 -10.44 -3.47 4.33
CA MET A 126 -11.22 -4.19 3.31
C MET A 126 -11.33 -5.70 3.56
N GLY A 127 -10.83 -6.18 4.69
CA GLY A 127 -10.79 -7.62 5.00
C GLY A 127 -9.42 -8.22 4.73
N GLU A 128 -9.39 -9.54 4.51
CA GLU A 128 -8.17 -10.33 4.63
C GLU A 128 -7.81 -11.07 3.34
N THR A 129 -6.51 -11.28 3.14
CA THR A 129 -6.02 -12.18 2.09
C THR A 129 -6.25 -13.63 2.49
N LYS A 130 -6.39 -14.53 1.51
CA LYS A 130 -6.51 -15.98 1.76
C LYS A 130 -5.17 -16.68 2.07
N GLY A 131 -4.10 -15.91 2.34
CA GLY A 131 -2.77 -16.47 2.57
C GLY A 131 -2.18 -17.24 1.38
N ARG A 132 -2.59 -16.93 0.14
CA ARG A 132 -2.07 -17.57 -1.07
C ARG A 132 -0.86 -16.81 -1.62
N GLY A 133 0.29 -17.49 -1.70
CA GLY A 133 1.48 -16.94 -2.34
C GLY A 133 1.40 -16.96 -3.86
N LYS A 134 2.21 -16.13 -4.53
CA LYS A 134 2.26 -16.06 -6.02
C LYS A 134 2.54 -17.42 -6.67
N LEU A 135 3.39 -18.23 -6.04
CA LEU A 135 3.78 -19.58 -6.49
C LEU A 135 3.21 -20.68 -5.58
N GLY A 136 2.21 -20.35 -4.77
CA GLY A 136 1.65 -21.27 -3.78
C GLY A 136 0.67 -22.29 -4.40
N PRO A 137 0.56 -23.48 -3.80
CA PRO A 137 -0.43 -24.49 -4.20
C PRO A 137 -1.85 -23.93 -4.17
N ALA A 138 -2.67 -24.30 -5.16
CA ALA A 138 -4.06 -23.89 -5.21
C ALA A 138 -4.83 -24.44 -3.99
N GLY A 139 -5.72 -23.62 -3.42
CA GLY A 139 -6.58 -24.02 -2.30
C GLY A 139 -5.90 -24.17 -0.94
N LYS A 140 -4.58 -23.95 -0.83
CA LYS A 140 -3.84 -24.06 0.44
C LYS A 140 -3.17 -22.73 0.79
N GLN A 141 -3.19 -22.39 2.08
CA GLN A 141 -2.40 -21.29 2.61
C GLN A 141 -0.91 -21.62 2.46
N SER A 142 -0.15 -20.67 1.92
CA SER A 142 1.29 -20.82 1.70
C SER A 142 2.09 -19.59 2.15
N VAL A 143 1.41 -18.52 2.57
CA VAL A 143 1.99 -17.30 3.13
C VAL A 143 1.11 -16.79 4.28
N PRO A 144 1.63 -15.93 5.18
CA PRO A 144 0.81 -15.33 6.23
C PRO A 144 -0.41 -14.58 5.69
N ILE A 145 -1.51 -14.66 6.43
CA ILE A 145 -2.72 -13.88 6.18
C ILE A 145 -2.43 -12.40 6.46
N LYS A 146 -2.92 -11.53 5.58
CA LYS A 146 -2.71 -10.09 5.68
C LYS A 146 -4.04 -9.35 5.65
N GLY A 147 -4.18 -8.35 6.50
CA GLY A 147 -5.23 -7.36 6.40
C GLY A 147 -4.96 -6.41 5.24
N LEU A 148 -5.95 -6.22 4.36
CA LEU A 148 -5.91 -5.25 3.27
C LEU A 148 -6.45 -3.91 3.76
N TRP A 149 -5.66 -2.86 3.53
CA TRP A 149 -6.07 -1.49 3.77
C TRP A 149 -5.98 -0.69 2.48
N LEU A 150 -6.99 0.14 2.22
CA LEU A 150 -7.04 1.03 1.06
C LEU A 150 -7.11 2.50 1.48
N TYR A 151 -6.54 3.37 0.67
CA TYR A 151 -6.63 4.81 0.88
C TYR A 151 -6.93 5.53 -0.45
N PRO A 152 -8.15 6.06 -0.62
CA PRO A 152 -8.50 6.88 -1.78
C PRO A 152 -7.64 8.15 -1.86
N LEU A 153 -6.99 8.39 -3.00
CA LEU A 153 -6.14 9.56 -3.23
C LEU A 153 -6.90 10.73 -3.87
N THR A 154 -8.06 10.45 -4.48
CA THR A 154 -8.93 11.46 -5.08
C THR A 154 -10.38 11.16 -4.76
N ARG A 155 -11.21 12.21 -4.75
CA ARG A 155 -12.67 12.03 -4.76
C ARG A 155 -13.06 11.41 -6.09
N GLY A 156 -14.00 10.46 -6.06
CA GLY A 156 -14.43 9.77 -7.28
C GLY A 156 -13.38 8.81 -7.87
N PHE A 157 -12.46 8.28 -7.05
CA PHE A 157 -11.45 7.33 -7.52
C PHE A 157 -12.05 6.11 -8.24
N ARG A 158 -13.24 5.65 -7.84
CA ARG A 158 -13.92 4.51 -8.47
C ARG A 158 -14.28 4.77 -9.93
N GLN A 159 -14.76 5.98 -10.23
CA GLN A 159 -15.08 6.42 -11.59
C GLN A 159 -13.81 6.47 -12.45
N THR A 160 -12.71 7.01 -11.91
CA THR A 160 -11.42 7.00 -12.62
C THR A 160 -10.88 5.59 -12.84
N LEU A 161 -11.19 4.66 -11.93
CA LEU A 161 -10.86 3.25 -12.06
C LEU A 161 -11.84 2.49 -12.97
N GLY A 162 -12.84 3.14 -13.57
CA GLY A 162 -13.80 2.51 -14.48
C GLY A 162 -14.74 1.53 -13.79
N ALA A 163 -15.08 1.76 -12.51
CA ALA A 163 -16.15 1.03 -11.85
C ALA A 163 -17.51 1.47 -12.39
N ASP A 164 -18.41 0.50 -12.59
CA ASP A 164 -19.81 0.78 -12.92
C ASP A 164 -20.49 1.38 -11.67
N LEU A 165 -21.18 2.51 -11.85
CA LEU A 165 -21.86 3.25 -10.77
C LEU A 165 -23.07 2.49 -10.21
#